data_AF-A0A6P7HP54-F1
#
_entry.id   AF-A0A6P7HP54-F1
#
_cell.length_a   1.000
_cell.length_b   1.000
_cell.length_c   1.000
_cell.angle_alpha   90.00
_cell.angle_beta   90.00
_cell.angle_gamma   90.00
#
_symmetry.space_group_name_H-M   'P 1'
#
loop_
_entity.id
_entity.type
_entity.pdbx_description
1 polymer ?
#
loop_
_entity_poly.entity_id
_entity_poly.type
_entity_poly.pdbx_seq_one_letter_code
_entity_poly.pdbx_strand_id
1 'polypeptide(L)'
;MFISVPTVALNLLVIISVSHFRRLHTPTNLLLLSLAVSDFTVGLVVLPSEIMRATACCIYVKDDLLQKDTHTSCYGECVFFMDYITGVVDFVLVFVAPVTTIIVLYMRVFVVAVSQARAMRSHITAVSLQHSGTLTSRKSELKAARTLGILVVVFLTCFCPFYCVYLSGENSPTTVVFLLCLIFLNSCMNPVIYALFYPWFRKSVKHIVTLQILQPGSREANIL
;
A
#
# COMPACT_ATOMS: atom_id res chain seq x y z
N MET A 1 -1.16 12.48 -12.56
CA MET A 1 -0.32 13.54 -11.96
C MET A 1 -0.69 13.84 -10.50
N PHE A 2 -1.96 14.11 -10.17
CA PHE A 2 -2.37 14.50 -8.81
C PHE A 2 -2.08 13.47 -7.70
N ILE A 3 -2.05 12.17 -8.00
CA ILE A 3 -1.80 11.10 -7.02
C ILE A 3 -0.30 10.85 -6.79
N SER A 4 0.57 11.19 -7.76
CA SER A 4 2.02 10.99 -7.63
C SER A 4 2.63 11.90 -6.55
N VAL A 5 2.23 13.17 -6.51
CA VAL A 5 2.73 14.15 -5.52
C VAL A 5 2.50 13.69 -4.07
N PRO A 6 1.28 13.32 -3.64
CA PRO A 6 1.05 12.81 -2.29
C PRO A 6 1.72 11.45 -2.07
N THR A 7 1.80 10.56 -3.08
CA THR A 7 2.51 9.27 -2.96
C THR A 7 3.97 9.51 -2.58
N VAL A 8 4.67 10.37 -3.34
CA VAL A 8 6.09 10.69 -3.15
C VAL A 8 6.28 11.40 -1.81
N ALA A 9 5.46 12.40 -1.50
CA ALA A 9 5.59 13.17 -0.26
C ALA A 9 5.36 12.32 1.00
N LEU A 10 4.31 11.50 1.03
CA LEU A 10 3.98 10.69 2.20
C LEU A 10 4.99 9.56 2.41
N ASN A 11 5.45 8.90 1.34
CA ASN A 11 6.46 7.85 1.46
C ASN A 11 7.84 8.43 1.82
N LEU A 12 8.18 9.62 1.33
CA LEU A 12 9.38 10.33 1.77
C LEU A 12 9.34 10.65 3.28
N LEU A 13 8.19 11.05 3.81
CA LEU A 13 8.02 11.27 5.25
C LEU A 13 8.30 9.99 6.05
N VAL A 14 7.81 8.83 5.59
CA VAL A 14 8.11 7.53 6.23
C VAL A 14 9.60 7.22 6.20
N ILE A 15 10.26 7.45 5.06
CA ILE A 15 11.71 7.26 4.91
C ILE A 15 12.48 8.14 5.88
N ILE A 16 12.16 9.44 5.95
CA ILE A 16 12.80 10.39 6.88
C ILE A 16 12.55 9.96 8.33
N SER A 17 11.31 9.59 8.67
CA SER A 17 10.94 9.14 10.01
C SER A 17 11.77 7.93 10.47
N VAL A 18 11.90 6.89 9.65
CA VAL A 18 12.63 5.68 10.08
C VAL A 18 14.14 5.88 10.04
N SER A 19 14.68 6.60 9.04
CA SER A 19 16.13 6.80 8.86
C SER A 19 16.75 7.78 9.86
N HIS A 20 15.99 8.78 10.32
CA HIS A 20 16.51 9.81 11.23
C HIS A 20 16.59 9.31 12.68
N PHE A 21 15.58 8.59 13.15
CA PHE A 21 15.49 8.20 14.55
C PHE A 21 16.07 6.79 14.78
N ARG A 22 17.25 6.72 15.41
CA ARG A 22 17.96 5.44 15.65
C ARG A 22 17.12 4.42 16.42
N ARG A 23 16.26 4.85 17.34
CA ARG A 23 15.38 3.97 18.12
C ARG A 23 14.35 3.24 17.26
N LEU A 24 14.06 3.74 16.06
CA LEU A 24 13.16 3.09 15.12
C LEU A 24 13.86 2.02 14.27
N HIS A 25 15.18 1.81 14.36
CA HIS A 25 15.88 0.78 13.60
C HIS A 25 15.61 -0.63 14.16
N THR A 26 14.36 -1.06 14.06
CA THR A 26 13.89 -2.40 14.39
C THR A 26 13.61 -3.18 13.09
N PRO A 27 13.69 -4.52 13.09
CA PRO A 27 13.44 -5.31 11.88
C PRO A 27 12.07 -5.00 11.24
N THR A 28 11.03 -4.81 12.04
CA THR A 28 9.68 -4.45 11.56
C THR A 28 9.67 -3.09 10.86
N ASN A 29 10.32 -2.07 11.46
CA ASN A 29 10.36 -0.73 10.87
C ASN A 29 11.26 -0.67 9.63
N LEU A 30 12.27 -1.54 9.52
CA LEU A 30 13.08 -1.68 8.31
C LEU A 30 12.28 -2.28 7.15
N LEU A 31 11.34 -3.19 7.43
CA LEU A 31 10.39 -3.65 6.41
C LEU A 31 9.46 -2.52 5.95
N LEU A 32 8.96 -1.70 6.88
CA LEU A 32 8.14 -0.53 6.54
C LEU A 32 8.94 0.51 5.73
N LEU A 33 10.22 0.70 6.04
CA LEU A 33 11.15 1.54 5.28
C LEU A 33 11.35 1.00 3.86
N SER A 34 11.58 -0.31 3.72
CA SER A 34 11.73 -0.95 2.40
C SER A 34 10.48 -0.77 1.54
N LEU A 35 9.30 -0.93 2.14
CA LEU A 35 8.02 -0.73 1.44
C LEU A 35 7.86 0.74 1.01
N ALA A 36 8.18 1.69 1.90
CA ALA A 36 8.14 3.12 1.59
C ALA A 36 9.13 3.54 0.50
N VAL A 37 10.34 2.94 0.46
CA VAL A 37 11.31 3.18 -0.62
C VAL A 37 10.77 2.67 -1.96
N SER A 38 10.17 1.46 -1.97
CA SER A 38 9.53 0.91 -3.17
C SER A 38 8.41 1.82 -3.67
N ASP A 39 7.48 2.21 -2.80
CA ASP A 39 6.35 3.09 -3.14
C ASP A 39 6.81 4.49 -3.57
N PHE A 40 7.88 5.03 -2.96
CA PHE A 40 8.51 6.28 -3.38
C PHE A 40 9.08 6.17 -4.81
N THR A 41 9.81 5.10 -5.12
CA THR A 41 10.33 4.88 -6.48
C THR A 41 9.23 4.68 -7.52
N VAL A 42 8.15 3.98 -7.17
CA VAL A 42 6.97 3.86 -8.03
C VAL A 42 6.34 5.23 -8.28
N GLY A 43 6.17 6.03 -7.23
CA GLY A 43 5.61 7.37 -7.32
C GLY A 43 6.45 8.35 -8.15
N LEU A 44 7.78 8.22 -8.10
CA LEU A 44 8.74 9.12 -8.73
C LEU A 44 9.10 8.73 -10.18
N VAL A 45 9.23 7.43 -10.48
CA VAL A 45 9.76 6.94 -11.76
C VAL A 45 8.67 6.30 -12.60
N VAL A 46 7.93 5.35 -12.01
CA VAL A 46 6.94 4.53 -12.74
C VAL A 46 5.73 5.38 -13.13
N LEU A 47 5.22 6.20 -12.22
CA LEU A 47 4.07 7.06 -12.51
C LEU A 47 4.35 8.08 -13.64
N PRO A 48 5.46 8.83 -13.64
CA PRO A 48 5.78 9.71 -14.76
C PRO A 48 6.10 8.96 -16.04
N SER A 49 6.76 7.80 -15.99
CA SER A 49 7.09 7.03 -17.19
C SER A 49 5.85 6.51 -17.91
N GLU A 50 4.84 6.05 -17.17
CA GLU A 50 3.57 5.61 -17.76
C GLU A 50 2.77 6.78 -18.36
N ILE A 51 2.80 7.95 -17.72
CA ILE A 51 2.18 9.18 -18.25
C ILE A 51 2.89 9.64 -19.53
N MET A 52 4.23 9.62 -19.53
CA MET A 52 5.03 9.96 -20.70
C MET A 52 4.77 8.98 -21.84
N ARG A 53 4.69 7.67 -21.58
CA ARG A 53 4.35 6.65 -22.57
C ARG A 53 2.96 6.87 -23.17
N ALA A 54 1.96 7.15 -22.34
CA ALA A 54 0.60 7.46 -22.79
C ALA A 54 0.56 8.74 -23.64
N THR A 55 1.28 9.79 -23.23
CA THR A 55 1.31 11.07 -23.95
C THR A 55 2.12 10.99 -25.25
N ALA A 56 3.23 10.26 -25.26
CA ALA A 56 4.05 10.02 -26.44
C ALA A 56 3.28 9.20 -27.48
N CYS A 57 2.54 8.17 -27.07
CA CYS A 57 1.62 7.45 -27.94
C CYS A 57 0.61 8.40 -28.63
N CYS A 58 0.04 9.36 -27.91
CA CYS A 58 -0.83 10.39 -28.49
C CYS A 58 -0.12 11.37 -29.46
N ILE A 59 1.18 11.60 -29.30
CA ILE A 59 1.98 12.49 -30.16
C ILE A 59 2.43 11.77 -31.43
N TYR A 60 2.94 10.54 -31.32
CA TYR A 60 3.37 9.75 -32.48
C TYR A 60 2.21 9.43 -33.45
N VAL A 61 1.00 9.21 -32.92
CA VAL A 61 -0.20 9.04 -33.74
C VAL A 61 -0.58 10.34 -34.47
N LYS A 62 -0.26 11.52 -33.91
CA LYS A 62 -0.53 12.82 -34.56
C LYS A 62 0.40 13.11 -35.73
N ASP A 63 1.67 12.73 -35.65
CA ASP A 63 2.65 13.02 -36.71
C ASP A 63 2.44 12.14 -37.96
N ASP A 64 1.97 10.90 -37.81
CA ASP A 64 1.66 10.00 -38.93
C ASP A 64 0.37 10.40 -39.70
N LEU A 65 -0.51 11.20 -39.05
CA LEU A 65 -1.77 11.71 -39.63
C LEU A 65 -1.61 13.01 -40.44
N LEU A 66 -0.47 13.70 -40.35
CA LEU A 66 -0.22 14.92 -41.15
C LEU A 66 0.06 14.63 -42.64
N GLN A 67 0.13 13.37 -43.05
CA GLN A 67 0.42 12.99 -44.44
C GLN A 67 -0.76 12.34 -45.20
N LYS A 68 -1.91 12.06 -44.56
CA LYS A 68 -3.00 11.33 -45.24
C LYS A 68 -4.37 11.97 -45.06
N ASP A 69 -4.69 12.84 -46.00
CA ASP A 69 -5.98 13.51 -46.12
C ASP A 69 -7.10 12.56 -46.60
N THR A 70 -8.30 12.82 -46.07
CA THR A 70 -9.66 12.39 -46.50
C THR A 70 -10.18 10.97 -46.13
N HIS A 71 -11.19 10.97 -45.24
CA HIS A 71 -12.20 9.93 -44.98
C HIS A 71 -11.81 8.62 -44.26
N THR A 72 -11.29 8.69 -43.03
CA THR A 72 -11.53 7.64 -42.02
C THR A 72 -11.49 8.20 -40.60
N SER A 73 -12.49 7.84 -39.81
CA SER A 73 -12.70 8.16 -38.40
C SER A 73 -11.42 8.06 -37.56
N CYS A 74 -11.13 9.09 -36.75
CA CYS A 74 -10.15 8.99 -35.66
C CYS A 74 -10.52 7.82 -34.73
N TYR A 75 -9.80 6.70 -34.84
CA TYR A 75 -9.84 5.61 -33.85
C TYR A 75 -8.41 5.34 -33.40
N GLY A 76 -7.98 6.09 -32.39
CA GLY A 76 -6.60 6.06 -31.89
C GLY A 76 -6.57 6.46 -30.42
N GLU A 77 -7.40 5.82 -29.60
CA GLU A 77 -7.20 5.81 -28.15
C GLU A 77 -5.95 4.97 -27.87
N CYS A 78 -5.06 5.38 -26.95
CA CYS A 78 -3.93 4.54 -26.55
C CYS A 78 -4.47 3.32 -25.80
N VAL A 79 -4.78 2.27 -26.56
CA VAL A 79 -5.32 1.03 -26.02
C VAL A 79 -4.16 0.25 -25.40
N PHE A 80 -4.21 0.07 -24.08
CA PHE A 80 -3.33 -0.85 -23.36
C PHE A 80 -3.76 -2.27 -23.76
N PHE A 81 -3.24 -2.80 -24.87
CA PHE A 81 -3.47 -4.18 -25.26
C PHE A 81 -2.65 -5.10 -24.35
N MET A 82 -3.27 -5.55 -23.26
CA MET A 82 -2.80 -6.68 -22.48
C MET A 82 -3.51 -7.94 -22.95
N ASP A 83 -2.78 -8.89 -23.52
CA ASP A 83 -3.30 -10.20 -23.90
C ASP A 83 -4.04 -10.84 -22.73
N TYR A 84 -5.21 -11.46 -22.99
CA TYR A 84 -6.04 -12.10 -21.97
C TYR A 84 -5.25 -13.05 -21.06
N ILE A 85 -4.35 -13.84 -21.64
CA ILE A 85 -3.49 -14.76 -20.90
C ILE A 85 -2.53 -14.00 -19.98
N THR A 86 -1.92 -12.92 -20.47
CA THR A 86 -1.03 -12.06 -19.69
C THR A 86 -1.78 -11.39 -18.53
N GLY A 87 -3.00 -10.91 -18.76
CA GLY A 87 -3.83 -10.32 -17.70
C GLY A 87 -4.31 -11.33 -16.66
N VAL A 88 -4.66 -12.55 -17.05
CA VAL A 88 -5.01 -13.63 -16.11
C VAL A 88 -3.79 -14.05 -15.28
N VAL A 89 -2.62 -14.17 -15.90
CA VAL A 89 -1.37 -14.47 -15.19
C VAL A 89 -1.01 -13.35 -14.21
N ASP A 90 -1.11 -12.09 -14.64
CA ASP A 90 -0.89 -10.93 -13.78
C ASP A 90 -1.86 -10.92 -12.58
N PHE A 91 -3.16 -11.16 -12.80
CA PHE A 91 -4.15 -11.30 -11.73
C PHE A 91 -3.76 -12.36 -10.70
N VAL A 92 -3.33 -13.53 -11.16
CA VAL A 92 -2.97 -14.63 -10.25
C VAL A 92 -1.71 -14.27 -9.46
N LEU A 93 -0.69 -13.70 -10.11
CA LEU A 93 0.61 -13.41 -9.48
C LEU A 93 0.62 -12.15 -8.62
N VAL A 94 -0.09 -11.10 -9.03
CA VAL A 94 -0.05 -9.77 -8.40
C VAL A 94 -1.18 -9.58 -7.40
N PHE A 95 -2.29 -10.31 -7.54
CA PHE A 95 -3.45 -10.17 -6.66
C PHE A 95 -3.73 -11.42 -5.83
N VAL A 96 -3.95 -12.58 -6.46
CA VAL A 96 -4.36 -13.79 -5.74
C VAL A 96 -3.22 -14.35 -4.87
N ALA A 97 -2.02 -14.49 -5.43
CA ALA A 97 -0.87 -15.06 -4.71
C ALA A 97 -0.43 -14.20 -3.51
N PRO A 98 -0.36 -12.85 -3.60
CA PRO A 98 0.01 -12.01 -2.47
C PRO A 98 -1.06 -12.03 -1.37
N VAL A 99 -2.35 -11.94 -1.73
CA VAL A 99 -3.45 -11.98 -0.75
C VAL A 99 -3.49 -13.32 -0.01
N THR A 100 -3.40 -14.43 -0.73
CA THR A 100 -3.37 -15.76 -0.11
C THR A 100 -2.16 -15.95 0.78
N THR A 101 -0.97 -15.50 0.34
CA THR A 101 0.26 -15.55 1.14
C THR A 101 0.14 -14.73 2.42
N ILE A 102 -0.37 -13.49 2.31
CA ILE A 102 -0.62 -12.61 3.47
C ILE A 102 -1.57 -13.31 4.44
N ILE A 103 -2.75 -13.79 3.97
CA ILE A 103 -3.73 -14.46 4.83
C ILE A 103 -3.12 -15.68 5.51
N VAL A 104 -2.40 -16.54 4.79
CA VAL A 104 -1.79 -17.75 5.36
C VAL A 104 -0.72 -17.43 6.40
N LEU A 105 0.20 -16.51 6.08
CA LEU A 105 1.25 -16.10 7.02
C LEU A 105 0.65 -15.50 8.30
N TYR A 106 -0.33 -14.61 8.16
CA TYR A 106 -0.97 -13.98 9.32
C TYR A 106 -1.82 -14.97 10.11
N MET A 107 -2.54 -15.90 9.46
CA MET A 107 -3.27 -16.95 10.16
C MET A 107 -2.32 -17.88 10.92
N ARG A 108 -1.16 -18.23 10.36
CA ARG A 108 -0.13 -19.01 11.08
C ARG A 108 0.41 -18.25 12.29
N VAL A 109 0.75 -16.97 12.13
CA VAL A 109 1.22 -16.11 13.24
C VAL A 109 0.14 -15.98 14.32
N PHE A 110 -1.11 -15.78 13.93
CA PHE A 110 -2.24 -15.71 14.85
C PHE A 110 -2.46 -17.02 15.60
N VAL A 111 -2.42 -18.17 14.90
CA VAL A 111 -2.54 -19.50 15.53
C VAL A 111 -1.39 -19.73 16.50
N VAL A 112 -0.15 -19.40 16.14
CA VAL A 112 1.00 -19.52 17.05
C VAL A 112 0.80 -18.63 18.27
N ALA A 113 0.47 -17.35 18.10
CA ALA A 113 0.21 -16.43 19.20
C ALA A 113 -0.92 -16.90 20.13
N VAL A 114 -2.02 -17.39 19.54
CA VAL A 114 -3.16 -17.94 20.29
C VAL A 114 -2.80 -19.24 20.99
N SER A 115 -2.02 -20.12 20.36
CA SER A 115 -1.55 -21.37 20.96
C SER A 115 -0.61 -21.12 22.14
N GLN A 116 0.29 -20.14 22.03
CA GLN A 116 1.17 -19.72 23.13
C GLN A 116 0.36 -19.06 24.26
N ALA A 117 -0.62 -18.22 23.94
CA ALA A 117 -1.52 -17.64 24.94
C ALA A 117 -2.40 -18.70 25.63
N ARG A 118 -2.85 -19.74 24.92
CA ARG A 118 -3.61 -20.87 25.47
C ARG A 118 -2.75 -21.81 26.30
N ALA A 119 -1.51 -22.08 25.89
CA ALA A 119 -0.55 -22.87 26.67
C ALA A 119 -0.12 -22.16 27.97
N MET A 120 -0.09 -20.83 27.97
CA MET A 120 0.09 -20.05 29.21
C MET A 120 -1.13 -20.18 30.14
N ARG A 121 -2.35 -20.37 29.61
CA ARG A 121 -3.58 -20.55 30.41
C ARG A 121 -3.71 -21.92 31.07
N SER A 122 -3.04 -22.97 30.57
CA SER A 122 -3.07 -24.30 31.21
C SER A 122 -2.32 -24.35 32.54
N HIS A 123 -1.39 -23.41 32.79
CA HIS A 123 -0.69 -23.27 34.07
C HIS A 123 -1.37 -22.29 35.06
N ILE A 124 -2.35 -21.51 34.61
CA ILE A 124 -3.01 -20.47 35.42
C ILE A 124 -4.42 -20.89 35.87
N THR A 125 -4.97 -21.99 35.34
CA THR A 125 -6.30 -22.49 35.73
C THR A 125 -6.35 -23.09 37.15
N ALA A 126 -5.20 -23.28 37.80
CA ALA A 126 -5.13 -23.66 39.22
C ALA A 126 -5.17 -22.46 40.19
N VAL A 127 -5.01 -21.21 39.71
CA VAL A 127 -4.90 -20.04 40.58
C VAL A 127 -5.74 -18.88 40.02
N SER A 128 -6.79 -18.55 40.77
CA SER A 128 -7.57 -17.31 40.76
C SER A 128 -8.57 -17.03 39.63
N LEU A 129 -9.80 -17.36 39.97
CA LEU A 129 -11.00 -16.51 39.98
C LEU A 129 -10.75 -14.98 40.16
N GLN A 130 -10.05 -14.29 39.23
CA GLN A 130 -9.97 -12.81 39.24
C GLN A 130 -10.17 -12.18 37.85
N HIS A 131 -11.44 -11.90 37.61
CA HIS A 131 -12.06 -10.84 36.81
C HIS A 131 -11.14 -9.69 36.34
N SER A 132 -11.15 -9.38 35.03
CA SER A 132 -10.75 -8.14 34.31
C SER A 132 -9.73 -8.32 33.18
N GLY A 133 -8.76 -9.25 33.29
CA GLY A 133 -7.71 -9.46 32.26
C GLY A 133 -8.15 -10.23 31.00
N THR A 134 -9.19 -11.04 31.09
CA THR A 134 -9.69 -11.89 29.98
C THR A 134 -10.52 -11.11 28.94
N LEU A 135 -11.19 -10.03 29.35
CA LEU A 135 -11.93 -9.14 28.46
C LEU A 135 -10.99 -8.18 27.71
N THR A 136 -9.88 -7.78 28.33
CA THR A 136 -8.87 -6.88 27.74
C THR A 136 -7.96 -7.59 26.74
N SER A 137 -7.56 -8.86 26.97
CA SER A 137 -6.81 -9.66 25.97
C SER A 137 -7.66 -10.01 24.74
N ARG A 138 -8.93 -10.40 24.92
CA ARG A 138 -9.85 -10.67 23.79
C ARG A 138 -10.12 -9.41 22.96
N LYS A 139 -10.13 -8.23 23.60
CA LYS A 139 -10.32 -6.92 22.94
C LYS A 139 -9.05 -6.44 22.21
N SER A 140 -7.85 -6.78 22.69
CA SER A 140 -6.59 -6.49 21.98
C SER A 140 -6.32 -7.46 20.82
N GLU A 141 -6.71 -8.74 20.95
CA GLU A 141 -6.67 -9.74 19.88
C GLU A 141 -7.61 -9.37 18.72
N LEU A 142 -8.83 -8.91 19.02
CA LEU A 142 -9.76 -8.40 18.00
C LEU A 142 -9.27 -7.10 17.36
N LYS A 143 -8.49 -6.28 18.09
CA LYS A 143 -7.90 -5.04 17.56
C LYS A 143 -6.84 -5.33 16.51
N ALA A 144 -6.03 -6.38 16.69
CA ALA A 144 -5.06 -6.83 15.69
C ALA A 144 -5.74 -7.48 14.47
N ALA A 145 -6.79 -8.29 14.67
CA ALA A 145 -7.59 -8.83 13.57
C ALA A 145 -8.29 -7.71 12.76
N ARG A 146 -8.74 -6.63 13.44
CA ARG A 146 -9.35 -5.46 12.81
C ARG A 146 -8.37 -4.73 11.89
N THR A 147 -7.11 -4.55 12.30
CA THR A 147 -6.08 -3.95 11.44
C THR A 147 -5.79 -4.78 10.19
N LEU A 148 -5.77 -6.11 10.31
CA LEU A 148 -5.58 -7.02 9.18
C LEU A 148 -6.77 -6.98 8.22
N GLY A 149 -7.99 -6.96 8.76
CA GLY A 149 -9.21 -6.78 7.96
C GLY A 149 -9.20 -5.47 7.18
N ILE A 150 -8.70 -4.37 7.77
CA ILE A 150 -8.58 -3.09 7.07
C ILE A 150 -7.57 -3.17 5.92
N LEU A 151 -6.41 -3.80 6.11
CA LEU A 151 -5.41 -3.98 5.05
C LEU A 151 -5.98 -4.78 3.86
N VAL A 152 -6.67 -5.90 4.16
CA VAL A 152 -7.30 -6.73 3.14
C VAL A 152 -8.41 -5.95 2.41
N VAL A 153 -9.25 -5.21 3.13
CA VAL A 153 -10.33 -4.42 2.50
C VAL A 153 -9.77 -3.29 1.64
N VAL A 154 -8.74 -2.57 2.08
CA VAL A 154 -8.11 -1.51 1.28
C VAL A 154 -7.50 -2.09 0.01
N PHE A 155 -6.78 -3.22 0.12
CA PHE A 155 -6.21 -3.91 -1.02
C PHE A 155 -7.29 -4.39 -2.02
N LEU A 156 -8.34 -5.04 -1.52
CA LEU A 156 -9.47 -5.47 -2.36
C LEU A 156 -10.15 -4.27 -3.04
N THR A 157 -10.33 -3.15 -2.34
CA THR A 157 -10.99 -1.96 -2.89
C THR A 157 -10.16 -1.28 -4.00
N CYS A 158 -8.82 -1.31 -3.88
CA CYS A 158 -7.92 -0.72 -4.87
C CYS A 158 -7.73 -1.59 -6.13
N PHE A 159 -7.76 -2.92 -6.00
CA PHE A 159 -7.43 -3.83 -7.10
C PHE A 159 -8.62 -4.57 -7.71
N CYS A 160 -9.68 -4.87 -6.93
CA CYS A 160 -10.86 -5.57 -7.45
C CYS A 160 -11.55 -4.83 -8.61
N PRO A 161 -11.74 -3.50 -8.56
CA PRO A 161 -12.37 -2.77 -9.67
C PRO A 161 -11.61 -2.93 -10.99
N PHE A 162 -10.27 -2.99 -10.94
CA PHE A 162 -9.43 -3.12 -12.13
C PHE A 162 -9.66 -4.46 -12.83
N TYR A 163 -9.59 -5.57 -12.08
CA TYR A 163 -9.75 -6.90 -12.65
C TYR A 163 -11.21 -7.20 -13.06
N CYS A 164 -12.21 -6.63 -12.38
CA CYS A 164 -13.61 -6.76 -12.77
C CYS A 164 -13.90 -6.09 -14.13
N VAL A 165 -13.37 -4.89 -14.37
CA VAL A 165 -13.54 -4.18 -15.64
C VAL A 165 -12.74 -4.85 -16.75
N TYR A 166 -11.51 -5.29 -16.46
CA TYR A 166 -10.69 -6.07 -17.39
C TYR A 166 -11.41 -7.33 -17.89
N LEU A 167 -12.03 -8.10 -16.98
CA LEU A 167 -12.80 -9.30 -17.33
C LEU A 167 -14.10 -9.00 -18.07
N SER A 168 -14.67 -7.80 -17.90
CA SER A 168 -15.88 -7.36 -18.60
C SER A 168 -15.60 -6.94 -20.05
N GLY A 169 -14.33 -6.82 -20.45
CA GLY A 169 -13.92 -6.39 -21.78
C GLY A 169 -14.17 -4.91 -22.06
N GLU A 170 -14.41 -4.11 -21.03
CA GLU A 170 -14.60 -2.66 -21.15
C GLU A 170 -13.23 -1.98 -21.27
N ASN A 171 -12.95 -1.40 -22.44
CA ASN A 171 -11.66 -0.80 -22.78
C ASN A 171 -11.71 0.73 -22.88
N SER A 172 -12.74 1.37 -22.28
CA SER A 172 -12.84 2.82 -22.28
C SER A 172 -11.60 3.44 -21.60
N PRO A 173 -10.86 4.35 -22.27
CA PRO A 173 -9.63 4.91 -21.72
C PRO A 173 -9.89 5.73 -20.45
N THR A 174 -11.08 6.33 -20.32
CA THR A 174 -11.47 7.04 -19.08
C THR A 174 -11.61 6.07 -17.91
N THR A 175 -12.21 4.90 -18.14
CA THR A 175 -12.35 3.83 -17.16
C THR A 175 -10.98 3.25 -16.80
N VAL A 176 -10.14 2.93 -17.79
CA VAL A 176 -8.78 2.39 -17.56
C VAL A 176 -7.91 3.38 -16.77
N VAL A 177 -7.93 4.67 -17.13
CA VAL A 177 -7.19 5.72 -16.40
C VAL A 177 -7.70 5.87 -14.97
N PHE A 178 -9.02 5.81 -14.75
CA PHE A 178 -9.62 5.84 -13.42
C PHE A 178 -9.19 4.63 -12.56
N LEU A 179 -9.18 3.44 -13.14
CA LEU A 179 -8.77 2.21 -12.45
C LEU A 179 -7.28 2.16 -12.14
N LEU A 180 -6.43 2.63 -13.06
CA LEU A 180 -5.01 2.82 -12.78
C LEU A 180 -4.81 3.80 -11.62
N CYS A 181 -5.58 4.89 -11.56
CA CYS A 181 -5.55 5.80 -10.43
C CYS A 181 -5.92 5.12 -9.10
N LEU A 182 -6.90 4.21 -9.08
CA LEU A 182 -7.27 3.43 -7.89
C LEU A 182 -6.16 2.48 -7.42
N ILE A 183 -5.46 1.84 -8.36
CA ILE A 183 -4.30 0.98 -8.04
C ILE A 183 -3.19 1.82 -7.38
N PHE A 184 -2.87 2.99 -7.95
CA PHE A 184 -1.81 3.84 -7.40
C PHE A 184 -2.18 4.51 -6.08
N LEU A 185 -3.47 4.67 -5.77
CA LEU A 185 -3.91 5.11 -4.43
C LEU A 185 -3.53 4.12 -3.33
N ASN A 186 -3.28 2.84 -3.63
CA ASN A 186 -2.80 1.87 -2.66
C ASN A 186 -1.49 2.31 -1.98
N SER A 187 -0.54 2.82 -2.76
CA SER A 187 0.75 3.32 -2.24
C SER A 187 0.59 4.60 -1.39
N CYS A 188 -0.44 5.42 -1.64
CA CYS A 188 -0.79 6.56 -0.78
C CYS A 188 -1.39 6.12 0.56
N MET A 189 -2.15 5.01 0.56
CA MET A 189 -2.83 4.54 1.76
C MET A 189 -1.87 3.97 2.79
N ASN A 190 -0.70 3.46 2.38
CA ASN A 190 0.31 2.89 3.27
C ASN A 190 0.75 3.87 4.39
N PRO A 191 1.21 5.11 4.10
CA PRO A 191 1.49 6.11 5.14
C PRO A 191 0.28 6.54 5.98
N VAL A 192 -0.94 6.56 5.41
CA VAL A 192 -2.17 6.89 6.15
C VAL A 192 -2.48 5.81 7.18
N ILE A 193 -2.36 4.55 6.79
CA ILE A 193 -2.46 3.39 7.67
C ILE A 193 -1.42 3.52 8.79
N TYR A 194 -0.20 3.96 8.49
CA TYR A 194 0.82 4.18 9.51
C TYR A 194 0.42 5.27 10.52
N ALA A 195 -0.11 6.39 10.06
CA ALA A 195 -0.58 7.48 10.94
C ALA A 195 -1.73 7.05 11.87
N LEU A 196 -2.59 6.15 11.40
CA LEU A 196 -3.70 5.63 12.21
C LEU A 196 -3.22 4.64 13.28
N PHE A 197 -2.35 3.70 12.90
CA PHE A 197 -2.01 2.56 13.76
C PHE A 197 -0.71 2.68 14.53
N TYR A 198 0.24 3.52 14.10
CA TYR A 198 1.56 3.64 14.71
C TYR A 198 1.73 5.00 15.43
N PRO A 199 1.67 5.02 16.77
CA PRO A 199 1.89 6.24 17.56
C PRO A 199 3.27 6.88 17.31
N TRP A 200 4.30 6.06 17.10
CA TRP A 200 5.65 6.54 16.83
C TRP A 200 5.73 7.35 15.54
N PHE A 201 4.95 6.97 14.51
CA PHE A 201 4.93 7.68 13.23
C PHE A 201 4.31 9.07 13.40
N ARG A 202 3.21 9.18 14.15
CA ARG A 202 2.61 10.48 14.51
C ARG A 202 3.57 11.39 15.27
N LYS A 203 4.30 10.85 16.25
CA LYS A 203 5.31 11.61 17.02
C LYS A 203 6.46 12.07 16.11
N SER A 204 6.93 11.20 15.22
CA SER A 204 7.97 11.51 14.26
C SER A 204 7.55 12.61 13.27
N VAL A 205 6.36 12.51 12.68
CA VAL A 205 5.80 13.54 11.78
C VAL A 205 5.67 14.87 12.52
N LYS A 206 5.21 14.88 13.77
CA LYS A 206 5.16 16.10 14.58
C LYS A 206 6.55 16.74 14.73
N HIS A 207 7.60 15.96 14.99
CA HIS A 207 8.97 16.47 15.06
C HIS A 207 9.49 16.99 13.71
N ILE A 208 9.13 16.34 12.61
CA ILE A 208 9.49 16.78 11.25
C ILE A 208 8.82 18.13 10.94
N VAL A 209 7.50 18.23 11.16
CA VAL A 209 6.72 19.44 10.86
C VAL A 209 7.08 20.61 11.78
N THR A 210 7.40 20.34 13.05
CA THR A 210 7.86 21.37 14.00
C THR A 210 9.35 21.70 13.85
N LEU A 211 10.03 21.14 12.85
CA LEU A 211 11.46 21.31 12.58
C LEU A 211 12.38 20.93 13.76
N GLN A 212 11.86 20.19 14.74
CA GLN A 212 12.61 19.69 15.89
C GLN A 212 13.65 18.63 15.48
N ILE A 213 13.55 18.10 14.26
CA ILE A 213 14.60 17.25 13.66
C ILE A 213 15.94 17.98 13.48
N LEU A 214 15.94 19.32 13.37
CA LEU A 214 17.16 20.11 13.17
C LEU A 214 17.91 20.39 14.49
N GLN A 215 17.29 20.11 15.64
CA GLN A 215 17.91 20.34 16.94
C GLN A 215 19.01 19.30 17.23
N PRO A 216 20.15 19.69 17.82
CA PRO A 216 21.20 18.76 18.22
C PRO A 216 20.65 17.74 19.24
N GLY A 217 20.86 16.45 19.00
CA GLY A 217 20.32 15.35 19.81
C GLY A 217 18.96 14.79 19.34
N SER A 218 18.34 15.36 18.30
CA SER A 218 17.03 14.92 17.79
C SER A 218 16.98 13.45 17.34
N ARG A 219 18.12 12.89 16.88
CA ARG A 219 18.25 11.48 16.47
C ARG A 219 18.02 10.48 17.62
N GLU A 220 18.22 10.90 18.87
CA GLU A 220 18.09 10.06 20.07
C GLU A 220 16.76 10.24 20.81
N ALA A 221 15.90 11.17 20.34
CA ALA A 221 14.64 11.51 20.95
C ALA A 221 13.74 10.27 21.14
N ASN A 222 13.07 10.20 22.29
CA ASN A 222 12.21 9.07 22.63
C ASN A 222 10.85 9.19 21.92
N ILE A 223 10.76 8.59 20.73
CA ILE A 223 9.55 8.63 19.90
C ILE A 223 8.77 7.30 19.87
N LEU A 224 9.14 6.30 20.68
CA LEU A 224 8.37 5.06 20.84
C LEU A 224 7.03 5.32 21.56
#